data_AF-A0A659UGN2-F1
#
_entry.id   AF-A0A659UGN2-F1
#
_cell.length_a   1.000
_cell.length_b   1.000
_cell.length_c   1.000
_cell.angle_alpha   90.00
_cell.angle_beta   90.00
_cell.angle_gamma   90.00
#
_symmetry.space_group_name_H-M   'P 1'
#
loop_
_entity.id
_entity.type
_entity.pdbx_description
1 polymer ?
#
loop_
_entity_poly.entity_id
_entity_poly.type
_entity_poly.pdbx_seq_one_letter_code
_entity_poly.pdbx_strand_id
1 'polypeptide(L)'
;RETMGTGKKVYGMNRGTIGFLMNEYRSGGLTERIAAAVAETIRPLEMLATTSDGEHVTAVAINEVALWRQSYQTAKIRISVDDQVRLEELSCDGVMIATPAGSTAY
;
A
#
# COMPACT_ATOMS: atom_id res chain seq x y z
N ARG A 1 -3.45 -8.39 -8.19
CA ARG A 1 -3.93 -7.36 -9.15
C ARG A 1 -5.25 -7.76 -9.79
N GLU A 2 -5.39 -8.99 -10.30
CA GLU A 2 -6.60 -9.46 -11.01
C GLU A 2 -7.93 -9.36 -10.24
N THR A 3 -7.92 -9.35 -8.90
CA THR A 3 -9.14 -9.25 -8.10
C THR A 3 -9.52 -7.82 -7.71
N MET A 4 -8.60 -6.85 -7.79
CA MET A 4 -8.88 -5.47 -7.41
C MET A 4 -9.89 -4.84 -8.38
N GLY A 5 -10.94 -4.22 -7.86
CA GLY A 5 -12.02 -3.62 -8.68
C GLY A 5 -13.03 -4.63 -9.24
N THR A 6 -12.85 -5.95 -9.04
CA THR A 6 -13.78 -6.97 -9.56
C THR A 6 -14.99 -7.24 -8.67
N GLY A 7 -15.02 -6.66 -7.46
CA GLY A 7 -16.04 -6.94 -6.44
C GLY A 7 -15.92 -8.32 -5.77
N LYS A 8 -14.98 -9.17 -6.21
CA LYS A 8 -14.73 -10.46 -5.57
C LYS A 8 -14.04 -10.26 -4.21
N LYS A 9 -14.59 -10.86 -3.16
CA LYS A 9 -13.97 -10.90 -1.84
C LYS A 9 -12.78 -11.86 -1.84
N VAL A 10 -11.74 -11.51 -1.09
CA VAL A 10 -10.54 -12.33 -0.94
C VAL A 10 -10.46 -12.82 0.50
N TYR A 11 -10.22 -14.12 0.67
CA TYR A 11 -9.96 -14.73 1.97
C TYR A 11 -8.53 -15.28 1.98
N GLY A 12 -7.65 -14.62 2.75
CA GLY A 12 -6.24 -15.01 2.86
C GLY A 12 -5.94 -15.82 4.11
N MET A 13 -4.97 -16.74 4.02
CA MET A 13 -4.44 -17.52 5.15
C MET A 13 -2.91 -17.50 5.19
N ASN A 14 -2.31 -17.32 6.36
CA ASN A 14 -0.84 -17.21 6.52
C ASN A 14 -0.15 -18.59 6.70
N ARG A 15 0.81 -18.96 5.84
CA ARG A 15 1.63 -20.20 6.02
C ARG A 15 3.00 -19.92 6.65
N GLY A 16 3.07 -18.93 7.54
CA GLY A 16 4.30 -18.43 8.14
C GLY A 16 4.00 -17.64 9.41
N THR A 17 4.71 -16.53 9.63
CA THR A 17 4.44 -15.64 10.77
C THR A 17 3.06 -14.96 10.63
N ILE A 18 2.51 -14.52 11.76
CA ILE A 18 1.25 -13.78 11.79
C ILE A 18 1.47 -12.40 11.15
N GLY A 19 0.57 -12.03 10.25
CA GLY A 19 0.50 -10.72 9.61
C GLY A 19 -0.90 -10.12 9.74
N PHE A 20 -1.04 -8.82 9.48
CA PHE A 20 -2.26 -8.06 9.81
C PHE A 20 -3.45 -8.27 8.86
N LEU A 21 -3.21 -8.80 7.66
CA LEU A 21 -4.24 -8.93 6.61
C LEU A 21 -4.67 -10.38 6.33
N MET A 22 -4.08 -11.35 7.02
CA MET A 22 -4.25 -12.77 6.72
C MET A 22 -4.77 -13.52 7.94
N ASN A 23 -5.73 -14.41 7.73
CA ASN A 23 -6.23 -15.29 8.78
C ASN A 23 -5.21 -16.38 9.10
N GLU A 24 -5.34 -17.02 10.27
CA GLU A 24 -4.54 -18.20 10.60
C GLU A 24 -4.74 -19.31 9.56
N TYR A 25 -3.65 -19.93 9.12
CA TYR A 25 -3.75 -21.10 8.26
C TYR A 25 -4.30 -22.32 9.01
N ARG A 26 -5.37 -22.89 8.45
CA ARG A 26 -5.98 -24.12 8.92
C ARG A 26 -6.56 -24.87 7.73
N SER A 27 -6.21 -26.14 7.59
CA SER A 27 -6.60 -26.97 6.44
C SER A 27 -8.07 -27.40 6.47
N GLY A 28 -8.66 -27.59 7.66
CA GLY A 28 -10.05 -28.02 7.82
C GLY A 28 -11.05 -26.86 7.99
N GLY A 29 -12.30 -27.12 7.64
CA GLY A 29 -13.43 -26.21 7.90
C GLY A 29 -13.39 -24.90 7.12
N LEU A 30 -12.80 -24.89 5.92
CA LEU A 30 -12.60 -23.66 5.15
C LEU A 30 -13.93 -22.99 4.78
N THR A 31 -14.92 -23.76 4.35
CA THR A 31 -16.23 -23.23 3.92
C THR A 31 -16.95 -22.55 5.08
N GLU A 32 -16.98 -23.18 6.25
CA GLU A 32 -17.61 -22.64 7.46
C GLU A 32 -16.91 -21.37 7.91
N ARG A 33 -15.57 -21.34 7.83
CA ARG A 33 -14.78 -20.15 8.18
C ARG A 33 -15.00 -19.00 7.21
N ILE A 34 -15.07 -19.27 5.91
CA ILE A 34 -15.40 -18.24 4.92
C ILE A 34 -16.82 -17.71 5.17
N ALA A 35 -17.78 -18.58 5.49
CA ALA A 35 -19.15 -18.18 5.79
C ALA A 35 -19.26 -17.34 7.07
N ALA A 36 -18.43 -17.63 8.08
CA ALA A 36 -18.36 -16.89 9.34
C ALA A 36 -17.45 -15.64 9.28
N ALA A 37 -16.72 -15.43 8.17
CA ALA A 37 -15.76 -14.35 8.07
C ALA A 37 -16.44 -12.98 8.00
N VAL A 38 -15.90 -12.01 8.74
CA VAL A 38 -16.31 -10.61 8.65
C VAL A 38 -15.53 -9.96 7.52
N ALA A 39 -16.25 -9.30 6.60
CA ALA A 39 -15.62 -8.60 5.50
C ALA A 39 -15.09 -7.24 5.96
N GLU A 40 -13.83 -6.97 5.66
CA GLU A 40 -13.19 -5.67 5.87
C GLU A 40 -12.96 -4.99 4.51
N THR A 41 -13.19 -3.67 4.46
CA THR A 41 -12.97 -2.89 3.23
C THR A 41 -11.61 -2.23 3.27
N ILE A 42 -10.71 -2.64 2.38
CA ILE A 42 -9.42 -2.00 2.18
C ILE A 42 -9.59 -0.83 1.20
N ARG A 43 -8.94 0.30 1.49
CA ARG A 43 -8.85 1.47 0.61
C ARG A 43 -7.40 1.60 0.12
N PRO A 44 -7.05 1.03 -1.05
CA PRO A 44 -5.70 1.11 -1.60
C PRO A 44 -5.33 2.55 -1.96
N LEU A 45 -4.03 2.82 -2.03
CA LEU A 45 -3.49 4.02 -2.65
C LEU A 45 -3.43 3.82 -4.17
N GLU A 46 -3.78 4.86 -4.91
CA GLU A 46 -3.47 4.98 -6.33
C GLU A 46 -2.38 6.03 -6.49
N MET A 47 -1.27 5.63 -7.10
CA MET A 47 -0.14 6.49 -7.43
C MET A 47 -0.23 6.87 -8.90
N LEU A 48 -0.06 8.16 -9.18
CA LEU A 48 0.30 8.68 -10.48
C LEU A 48 1.68 9.34 -10.34
N ALA A 49 2.68 8.82 -11.05
CA ALA A 49 4.02 9.38 -11.10
C ALA A 49 4.30 9.93 -12.49
N THR A 50 5.04 11.04 -12.54
CA THR A 50 5.59 11.59 -13.79
C THR A 50 7.10 11.49 -13.72
N THR A 51 7.71 10.84 -14.70
CA THR A 51 9.17 10.67 -14.76
C THR A 51 9.84 11.96 -15.26
N SER A 52 11.17 12.04 -15.16
CA SER A 52 11.94 13.16 -15.71
C SER A 52 11.77 13.32 -17.22
N ASP A 53 11.49 12.23 -17.92
CA ASP A 53 11.31 12.20 -19.37
C ASP A 53 9.86 12.55 -19.78
N GLY A 54 9.00 12.85 -18.80
CA GLY A 54 7.60 13.22 -19.00
C GLY A 54 6.65 12.03 -19.11
N GLU A 55 7.12 10.80 -18.93
CA GLU A 55 6.25 9.62 -18.97
C GLU A 55 5.40 9.52 -17.70
N HIS A 56 4.15 9.09 -17.87
CA HIS A 56 3.23 8.86 -16.76
C HIS A 56 3.16 7.37 -16.41
N VAL A 57 3.28 7.07 -15.11
CA VAL A 57 3.18 5.71 -14.58
C VAL A 57 2.11 5.68 -13.50
N THR A 58 1.17 4.74 -13.60
CA THR A 58 0.16 4.50 -12.56
C THR A 58 0.40 3.18 -11.84
N ALA A 59 0.14 3.16 -10.54
CA ALA A 59 0.21 1.94 -9.73
C ALA A 59 -0.79 1.98 -8.59
N VAL A 60 -1.21 0.80 -8.13
CA VAL A 60 -2.07 0.63 -6.96
C VAL A 60 -1.31 -0.10 -5.88
N ALA A 61 -1.37 0.40 -4.65
CA ALA A 61 -0.69 -0.16 -3.49
C ALA A 61 -1.66 -0.40 -2.33
N ILE A 62 -1.57 -1.58 -1.70
CA ILE A 62 -2.39 -1.94 -0.53
C ILE A 62 -1.81 -1.32 0.74
N ASN A 63 -0.48 -1.36 0.89
CA ASN A 63 0.18 -0.90 2.10
C ASN A 63 0.71 0.53 1.91
N GLU A 64 1.69 0.73 1.04
CA GLU A 64 2.35 2.02 0.87
C GLU A 64 2.80 2.31 -0.57
N VAL A 65 3.02 3.60 -0.83
CA VAL A 65 3.81 4.11 -1.95
C VAL A 65 5.01 4.82 -1.36
N ALA A 66 6.22 4.42 -1.77
CA ALA A 66 7.46 4.99 -1.25
C ALA A 66 8.33 5.55 -2.39
N LEU A 67 8.88 6.74 -2.16
CA LEU A 67 9.86 7.41 -3.01
C LEU A 67 11.20 7.42 -2.28
N TRP A 68 12.23 6.86 -2.90
CA TRP A 68 13.58 6.76 -2.34
C TRP A 68 14.58 7.52 -3.20
N ARG A 69 15.63 8.03 -2.57
CA ARG A 69 16.82 8.51 -3.29
C ARG A 69 17.46 7.38 -4.10
N GLN A 70 17.92 7.70 -5.31
CA GLN A 70 18.66 6.76 -6.17
C GLN A 70 20.19 6.93 -6.07
N SER A 71 20.65 7.93 -5.33
CA SER A 71 22.07 8.20 -5.11
C SER A 71 22.40 8.25 -3.62
N TYR A 72 23.68 8.30 -3.27
CA TYR A 72 24.12 8.52 -1.89
C TYR A 72 23.86 9.95 -1.38
N GLN A 73 23.45 10.87 -2.25
CA GLN A 73 23.10 12.24 -1.86
C GLN A 73 21.70 12.29 -1.24
N THR A 74 21.48 13.22 -0.31
CA THR A 74 20.18 13.47 0.30
C THR A 74 19.17 13.95 -0.74
N ALA A 75 17.94 13.42 -0.70
CA ALA A 75 16.85 13.91 -1.53
C ALA A 75 16.25 15.19 -0.93
N LYS A 76 15.92 16.15 -1.80
CA LYS A 76 15.16 17.36 -1.44
C LYS A 76 13.76 17.22 -2.00
N ILE A 77 12.76 17.14 -1.12
CA ILE A 77 11.39 16.80 -1.49
C ILE A 77 10.45 17.90 -1.01
N ARG A 78 9.67 18.47 -1.93
CA ARG A 78 8.52 19.32 -1.60
C ARG A 78 7.30 18.44 -1.38
N ILE A 79 6.50 18.75 -0.35
CA ILE A 79 5.25 18.05 -0.08
C ILE A 79 4.08 19.03 -0.18
N SER A 80 3.15 18.70 -1.08
CA SER A 80 1.87 19.39 -1.22
C SER A 80 0.72 18.42 -0.93
N VAL A 81 -0.33 18.91 -0.30
CA VAL A 81 -1.57 18.19 -0.03
C VAL A 81 -2.72 19.08 -0.47
N ASP A 82 -3.59 18.55 -1.33
CA ASP A 82 -4.72 19.29 -1.92
C ASP A 82 -4.26 20.63 -2.54
N ASP A 83 -3.23 20.55 -3.39
CA ASP A 83 -2.59 21.69 -4.07
C ASP A 83 -1.95 22.76 -3.16
N GLN A 84 -1.97 22.56 -1.84
CA GLN A 84 -1.33 23.44 -0.87
C GLN A 84 0.01 22.88 -0.42
N VAL A 85 1.07 23.68 -0.56
CA VAL A 85 2.39 23.31 -0.04
C VAL A 85 2.33 23.24 1.48
N ARG A 86 2.59 22.06 2.03
CA ARG A 86 2.67 21.82 3.48
C ARG A 86 4.10 21.84 3.98
N LEU A 87 5.05 21.49 3.12
CA LEU A 87 6.48 21.52 3.41
C LEU A 87 7.25 21.87 2.13
N GLU A 88 7.95 22.99 2.13
CA GLU A 88 8.69 23.48 0.95
C GLU A 88 9.90 22.61 0.60
N GLU A 89 10.66 22.18 1.61
CA GLU A 89 11.82 21.32 1.41
C GLU A 89 12.00 20.38 2.61
N LEU A 90 11.98 19.09 2.34
CA LEU A 90 12.40 18.03 3.24
C LEU A 90 13.71 17.43 2.72
N SER A 91 14.75 17.44 3.56
CA SER A 91 16.02 16.74 3.30
C SER A 91 15.99 15.38 3.98
N CYS A 92 15.93 14.29 3.20
CA CYS A 92 15.80 12.93 3.71
C CYS A 92 16.29 11.86 2.71
N ASP A 93 16.23 10.60 3.12
CA ASP A 93 16.49 9.45 2.23
C ASP A 93 15.32 9.15 1.31
N GLY A 94 14.11 9.54 1.70
CA GLY A 94 12.88 9.28 0.97
C GLY A 94 11.63 9.67 1.75
N VAL A 95 10.47 9.55 1.12
CA VAL A 95 9.16 9.74 1.73
C VAL A 95 8.24 8.57 1.39
N MET A 96 7.29 8.30 2.27
CA MET A 96 6.31 7.24 2.09
C MET A 96 4.92 7.72 2.47
N ILE A 97 3.92 7.27 1.72
CA ILE A 97 2.51 7.43 2.02
C ILE A 97 1.95 6.03 2.24
N ALA A 98 1.34 5.81 3.40
CA ALA A 98 0.80 4.50 3.80
C ALA A 98 -0.72 4.56 4.00
N THR A 99 -1.39 3.46 3.68
CA THR A 99 -2.75 3.20 4.14
C THR A 99 -2.73 2.84 5.63
N PRO A 100 -3.88 2.85 6.32
CA PRO A 100 -3.97 2.33 7.68
C PRO A 100 -3.50 0.86 7.80
N ALA A 101 -3.71 0.04 6.77
CA ALA A 101 -3.22 -1.34 6.74
C ALA A 101 -1.69 -1.42 6.57
N GLY A 102 -1.10 -0.42 5.90
CA GLY A 102 0.34 -0.29 5.73
C GLY A 102 1.07 0.37 6.91
N SER A 103 0.38 0.88 7.94
CA SER A 103 1.05 1.60 9.04
C SER A 103 1.99 0.73 9.88
N THR A 104 1.82 -0.58 9.81
CA THR A 104 2.68 -1.59 10.46
C THR A 104 3.53 -2.36 9.45
N ALA A 105 3.60 -1.89 8.21
CA ALA A 105 4.36 -2.50 7.13
C ALA A 105 5.78 -1.90 7.09
N TYR A 106 6.25 -1.52 5.90
CA TYR A 106 7.63 -1.11 5.59
C TYR A 106 8.24 -0.11 6.59
#